data_AF-A0A7X7EXN5-F1
#
_entry.id   AF-A0A7X7EXN5-F1
#
_cell.length_a   1.000
_cell.length_b   1.000
_cell.length_c   1.000
_cell.angle_alpha   90.00
_cell.angle_beta   90.00
_cell.angle_gamma   90.00
#
_symmetry.space_group_name_H-M   'P 1'
#
loop_
_entity.id
_entity.type
_entity.pdbx_description
1 polymer ?
#
loop_
_entity_poly.entity_id
_entity_poly.type
_entity_poly.pdbx_seq_one_letter_code
_entity_poly.pdbx_strand_id
1 'polypeptide(L)'
;MRNTSICLLLLTAFMISCGDSSLTRTLPNVTGTTGEVLVVMDRYMWNGSPGQAVREQVSPVLIGLPQEEPAFSVLPVNPEGFRDIYLAHRNVIQTMVDPGKPDSEVVYARNTWAETQLVISVTAPDTTSLAQCIRDNGEAIRRSINDTERERLTHWLTNSAGRERSVMKAEETQWEMVLPAGWKPDFNREGIMMISAETPSTTQSVMVSVTDRTTTRIGCIELADLTQRRMSDEVKGPDGGSFMVIEQKIPVSCRSFRRNETDYIEMRGLWTLEGGFMGGPFISYAFIDSATTRAVVVTGFVYAPRDEKRELLRQVEALMYTVKKRPE
;
A
#
# COMPACT_ATOMS: atom_id res chain seq x y z
N MET A 1 27.00 -8.82 87.98
CA MET A 1 27.07 -8.37 86.57
C MET A 1 25.62 -8.15 86.12
N ARG A 2 24.91 -7.08 86.49
CA ARG A 2 24.88 -5.69 85.99
C ARG A 2 24.69 -5.58 84.46
N ASN A 3 23.44 -5.26 84.08
CA ASN A 3 22.94 -4.36 83.01
C ASN A 3 23.48 -4.58 81.56
N THR A 4 22.75 -4.45 80.46
CA THR A 4 21.69 -3.49 80.09
C THR A 4 21.13 -3.88 78.71
N SER A 5 19.86 -3.53 78.45
CA SER A 5 19.19 -3.48 77.14
C SER A 5 19.96 -2.71 76.07
N ILE A 6 19.66 -2.97 74.78
CA ILE A 6 19.30 -2.00 73.72
C ILE A 6 19.62 -2.55 72.30
N CYS A 7 18.76 -2.16 71.35
CA CYS A 7 18.91 -2.18 69.88
C CYS A 7 18.57 -3.51 69.17
N LEU A 8 17.72 -3.55 68.14
CA LEU A 8 16.98 -2.49 67.45
C LEU A 8 15.92 -3.19 66.57
N LEU A 9 14.64 -2.90 66.82
CA LEU A 9 13.57 -3.04 65.84
C LEU A 9 14.01 -2.29 64.57
N LEU A 10 14.20 -3.00 63.46
CA LEU A 10 14.48 -2.40 62.16
C LEU A 10 13.83 -3.23 61.05
N LEU A 11 12.93 -2.57 60.32
CA LEU A 11 12.35 -2.92 59.03
C LEU A 11 11.19 -3.94 58.97
N THR A 12 10.14 -3.68 59.74
CA THR A 12 8.76 -3.90 59.25
C THR A 12 8.24 -2.60 58.64
N ALA A 13 8.66 -2.29 57.41
CA ALA A 13 8.09 -1.24 56.58
C ALA A 13 8.40 -1.53 55.11
N PHE A 14 7.86 -2.63 54.57
CA PHE A 14 7.63 -2.70 53.13
C PHE A 14 6.19 -2.30 52.87
N MET A 15 6.13 -1.07 52.40
CA MET A 15 4.96 -0.30 52.00
C MET A 15 4.07 -1.11 51.07
N ILE A 16 2.79 -1.04 51.38
CA ILE A 16 1.66 -1.28 50.49
C ILE A 16 1.89 -0.41 49.24
N SER A 17 2.32 -1.03 48.15
CA SER A 17 2.27 -0.42 46.83
C SER A 17 0.84 -0.61 46.31
N CYS A 18 0.00 0.41 46.52
CA CYS A 18 -1.19 0.58 45.70
C CYS A 18 -0.72 0.75 44.26
N GLY A 19 -0.91 -0.29 43.46
CA GLY A 19 -0.66 -0.28 42.03
C GLY A 19 -1.73 0.54 41.31
N ASP A 20 -1.61 1.86 41.33
CA ASP A 20 -2.19 2.71 40.29
C ASP A 20 -1.22 2.72 39.09
N SER A 21 -1.17 1.58 38.41
CA SER A 21 -0.59 1.52 37.08
C SER A 21 -1.65 1.96 36.08
N SER A 22 -1.76 3.28 35.89
CA SER A 22 -2.23 3.85 34.62
C SER A 22 -1.18 3.56 33.55
N LEU A 23 -1.03 2.28 33.22
CA LEU A 23 -0.34 1.83 32.03
C LEU A 23 -1.11 2.43 30.86
N THR A 24 -0.53 3.42 30.19
CA THR A 24 -0.83 3.67 28.78
C THR A 24 -0.65 2.34 28.07
N ARG A 25 -1.76 1.60 27.87
CA ARG A 25 -1.73 0.28 27.28
C ARG A 25 -1.31 0.43 25.83
N THR A 26 -0.02 0.28 25.56
CA THR A 26 0.52 0.18 24.21
C THR A 26 -0.19 -0.97 23.53
N LEU A 27 -0.80 -0.70 22.39
CA LEU A 27 -1.49 -1.72 21.62
C LEU A 27 -0.42 -2.67 21.03
N PRO A 28 -0.73 -3.97 20.89
CA PRO A 28 0.19 -4.88 20.20
C PRO A 28 0.33 -4.50 18.72
N ASN A 29 1.39 -4.99 18.08
CA ASN A 29 1.53 -4.91 16.62
C ASN A 29 0.48 -5.76 15.91
N VAL A 30 0.12 -5.37 14.68
CA VAL A 30 -0.78 -6.14 13.83
C VAL A 30 -0.20 -7.49 13.41
N THR A 31 -1.09 -8.46 13.18
CA THR A 31 -0.81 -9.78 12.59
C THR A 31 -1.34 -9.87 11.15
N GLY A 32 -1.05 -10.96 10.46
CA GLY A 32 -1.48 -11.20 9.07
C GLY A 32 -0.46 -10.72 8.02
N THR A 33 -0.52 -11.32 6.83
CA THR A 33 0.38 -11.00 5.72
C THR A 33 -0.12 -9.79 4.93
N THR A 34 0.74 -9.17 4.13
CA THR A 34 0.35 -7.99 3.32
C THR A 34 -0.70 -8.36 2.30
N GLY A 35 -1.71 -7.49 2.18
CA GLY A 35 -2.84 -7.72 1.29
C GLY A 35 -3.84 -8.77 1.78
N GLU A 36 -3.73 -9.30 3.00
CA GLU A 36 -4.79 -10.09 3.64
C GLU A 36 -5.87 -9.20 4.24
N VAL A 37 -7.13 -9.65 4.11
CA VAL A 37 -8.31 -9.04 4.71
C VAL A 37 -9.15 -10.12 5.38
N LEU A 38 -9.29 -10.03 6.71
CA LEU A 38 -10.14 -10.93 7.46
C LEU A 38 -11.60 -10.47 7.33
N VAL A 39 -12.52 -11.37 7.00
CA VAL A 39 -13.96 -11.05 6.89
C VAL A 39 -14.72 -11.85 7.92
N VAL A 40 -15.20 -11.16 8.95
CA VAL A 40 -16.00 -11.74 10.04
C VAL A 40 -17.45 -11.76 9.60
N MET A 41 -17.92 -12.94 9.21
CA MET A 41 -19.23 -13.14 8.58
C MET A 41 -19.71 -14.59 8.78
N ASP A 42 -21.01 -14.77 9.06
CA ASP A 42 -21.59 -16.10 9.13
C ASP A 42 -21.47 -16.87 7.82
N ARG A 43 -21.33 -18.20 7.93
CA ARG A 43 -21.11 -19.08 6.76
C ARG A 43 -22.20 -18.98 5.70
N TYR A 44 -23.47 -18.82 6.12
CA TYR A 44 -24.58 -18.69 5.18
C TYR A 44 -24.55 -17.35 4.42
N MET A 45 -24.13 -16.26 5.07
CA MET A 45 -23.94 -14.95 4.42
C MET A 45 -22.72 -14.95 3.50
N TRP A 46 -21.64 -15.60 3.92
CA TRP A 46 -20.41 -15.70 3.13
C TRP A 46 -20.61 -16.46 1.80
N ASN A 47 -21.43 -17.51 1.86
CA ASN A 47 -21.83 -18.29 0.69
C ASN A 47 -22.96 -17.62 -0.10
N GLY A 48 -23.60 -16.59 0.46
CA GLY A 48 -24.70 -15.85 -0.16
C GLY A 48 -24.26 -14.52 -0.79
N SER A 49 -25.24 -13.65 -1.01
CA SER A 49 -25.04 -12.35 -1.67
C SER A 49 -24.11 -11.38 -0.93
N PRO A 50 -24.03 -11.35 0.43
CA PRO A 50 -23.04 -10.49 1.11
C PRO A 50 -21.60 -10.91 0.83
N GLY A 51 -21.28 -12.20 0.95
CA GLY A 51 -19.93 -12.68 0.67
C GLY A 51 -19.53 -12.51 -0.81
N GLN A 52 -20.48 -12.67 -1.73
CA GLN A 52 -20.25 -12.37 -3.15
C GLN A 52 -19.92 -10.88 -3.35
N ALA A 53 -20.68 -9.97 -2.72
CA ALA A 53 -20.43 -8.54 -2.80
C ALA A 53 -19.01 -8.17 -2.28
N VAL A 54 -18.54 -8.80 -1.20
CA VAL A 54 -17.17 -8.58 -0.71
C VAL A 54 -16.14 -9.00 -1.77
N ARG A 55 -16.28 -10.20 -2.34
CA ARG A 55 -15.34 -10.72 -3.35
C ARG A 55 -15.32 -9.85 -4.60
N GLU A 56 -16.47 -9.38 -5.06
CA GLU A 56 -16.56 -8.60 -6.30
C GLU A 56 -16.15 -7.14 -6.15
N GLN A 57 -16.41 -6.52 -4.99
CA GLN A 57 -16.32 -5.07 -4.85
C GLN A 57 -15.14 -4.63 -3.98
N VAL A 58 -14.83 -5.41 -2.94
CA VAL A 58 -13.69 -5.14 -2.07
C VAL A 58 -12.42 -5.78 -2.63
N SER A 59 -12.53 -7.00 -3.18
CA SER A 59 -11.40 -7.75 -3.72
C SER A 59 -11.56 -8.17 -5.20
N PRO A 60 -11.91 -7.24 -6.11
CA PRO A 60 -12.02 -7.56 -7.53
C PRO A 60 -10.67 -8.05 -8.08
N VAL A 61 -10.72 -8.82 -9.17
CA VAL A 61 -9.53 -9.11 -9.98
C VAL A 61 -8.91 -7.80 -10.46
N LEU A 62 -7.61 -7.65 -10.24
CA LEU A 62 -6.90 -6.44 -10.61
C LEU A 62 -6.69 -6.37 -12.12
N ILE A 63 -7.08 -5.24 -12.71
CA ILE A 63 -6.72 -4.87 -14.08
C ILE A 63 -5.25 -4.46 -14.11
N GLY A 64 -4.55 -4.80 -15.19
CA GLY A 64 -3.14 -4.45 -15.38
C GLY A 64 -2.16 -5.43 -14.76
N LEU A 65 -2.62 -6.65 -14.44
CA LEU A 65 -1.75 -7.79 -14.14
C LEU A 65 -1.86 -8.82 -15.28
N PRO A 66 -0.76 -9.54 -15.59
CA PRO A 66 -0.76 -10.51 -16.69
C PRO A 66 -1.54 -11.79 -16.35
N GLN A 67 -1.70 -12.09 -15.06
CA GLN A 67 -2.50 -13.19 -14.53
C GLN A 67 -3.54 -12.64 -13.57
N GLU A 68 -4.68 -13.32 -13.46
CA GLU A 68 -5.76 -12.89 -12.56
C GLU A 68 -5.31 -12.99 -11.11
N GLU A 69 -5.18 -11.84 -10.44
CA GLU A 69 -4.91 -11.76 -9.01
C GLU A 69 -5.94 -10.82 -8.37
N PRO A 70 -6.68 -11.25 -7.34
CA PRO A 70 -7.66 -10.40 -6.64
C PRO A 70 -6.96 -9.30 -5.85
N ALA A 71 -7.59 -8.15 -5.63
CA ALA A 71 -6.97 -7.03 -4.92
C ALA A 71 -6.43 -7.42 -3.52
N PHE A 72 -7.11 -8.34 -2.84
CA PHE A 72 -6.79 -8.86 -1.51
C PHE A 72 -7.02 -10.37 -1.38
N SER A 73 -6.22 -11.00 -0.54
CA SER A 73 -6.47 -12.36 -0.04
C SER A 73 -7.52 -12.29 1.06
N VAL A 74 -8.75 -12.65 0.72
CA VAL A 74 -9.89 -12.56 1.66
C VAL A 74 -10.01 -13.85 2.47
N LEU A 75 -9.98 -13.71 3.80
CA LEU A 75 -10.02 -14.82 4.74
C LEU A 75 -11.33 -14.78 5.55
N PRO A 76 -12.34 -15.62 5.24
CA PRO A 76 -13.59 -15.63 5.98
C PRO A 76 -13.41 -16.30 7.35
N VAL A 77 -13.97 -15.67 8.39
CA VAL A 77 -13.99 -16.19 9.76
C VAL A 77 -15.41 -16.10 10.31
N ASN A 78 -15.88 -17.18 10.92
CA ASN A 78 -17.17 -17.17 11.61
C ASN A 78 -17.08 -16.26 12.86
N PRO A 79 -18.09 -15.43 13.15
CA PRO A 79 -18.11 -14.56 14.34
C PRO A 79 -17.74 -15.26 15.65
N GLU A 80 -18.17 -16.51 15.86
CA GLU A 80 -17.86 -17.26 17.08
C GLU A 80 -16.35 -17.54 17.25
N GLY A 81 -15.64 -17.70 16.13
CA GLY A 81 -14.20 -17.98 16.06
C GLY A 81 -13.33 -16.73 15.97
N PHE A 82 -13.91 -15.54 15.88
CA PHE A 82 -13.17 -14.28 15.83
C PHE A 82 -12.66 -13.89 17.24
N ARG A 83 -11.52 -14.48 17.63
CA ARG A 83 -10.89 -14.31 18.95
C ARG A 83 -9.36 -14.30 18.83
N ASP A 84 -8.69 -13.92 19.92
CA ASP A 84 -7.24 -14.03 20.09
C ASP A 84 -6.43 -13.43 18.93
N ILE A 85 -5.70 -14.26 18.17
CA ILE A 85 -4.82 -13.85 17.07
C ILE A 85 -5.57 -13.12 15.95
N TYR A 86 -6.86 -13.42 15.76
CA TYR A 86 -7.69 -12.75 14.76
C TYR A 86 -8.01 -11.30 15.15
N LEU A 87 -8.07 -10.99 16.44
CA LEU A 87 -8.33 -9.62 16.91
C LEU A 87 -7.23 -8.66 16.48
N ALA A 88 -5.98 -9.11 16.42
CA ALA A 88 -4.84 -8.28 16.01
C ALA A 88 -4.63 -8.24 14.49
N HIS A 89 -5.48 -8.88 13.68
CA HIS A 89 -5.30 -8.94 12.23
C HIS A 89 -5.32 -7.54 11.60
N ARG A 90 -4.37 -7.26 10.72
CA ARG A 90 -4.10 -5.91 10.18
C ARG A 90 -5.31 -5.21 9.55
N ASN A 91 -6.12 -5.95 8.79
CA ASN A 91 -7.32 -5.44 8.13
C ASN A 91 -8.47 -6.41 8.42
N VAL A 92 -9.56 -5.89 8.99
CA VAL A 92 -10.75 -6.68 9.35
C VAL A 92 -11.99 -6.00 8.80
N ILE A 93 -12.85 -6.77 8.13
CA ILE A 93 -14.21 -6.37 7.79
C ILE A 93 -15.14 -7.17 8.69
N GLN A 94 -15.86 -6.51 9.58
CA GLN A 94 -16.88 -7.12 10.41
C GLN A 94 -18.25 -6.86 9.80
N THR A 95 -19.08 -7.89 9.74
CA THR A 95 -20.43 -7.76 9.20
C THR A 95 -21.47 -8.15 10.23
N MET A 96 -22.57 -7.41 10.29
CA MET A 96 -23.65 -7.63 11.24
C MET A 96 -25.00 -7.39 10.59
N VAL A 97 -25.94 -8.31 10.82
CA VAL A 97 -27.35 -8.11 10.50
C VAL A 97 -28.07 -7.72 11.78
N ASP A 98 -28.67 -6.53 11.80
CA ASP A 98 -29.41 -6.00 12.94
C ASP A 98 -30.79 -5.51 12.48
N PRO A 99 -31.84 -6.35 12.61
CA PRO A 99 -33.20 -6.00 12.22
C PRO A 99 -33.77 -4.76 12.94
N GLY A 100 -33.18 -4.34 14.07
CA GLY A 100 -33.57 -3.14 14.80
C GLY A 100 -33.02 -1.85 14.20
N LYS A 101 -32.07 -1.93 13.26
CA LYS A 101 -31.44 -0.79 12.62
C LYS A 101 -32.04 -0.54 11.22
N PRO A 102 -32.75 0.57 11.00
CA PRO A 102 -33.46 0.81 9.74
C PRO A 102 -32.53 1.05 8.55
N ASP A 103 -31.38 1.70 8.78
CA ASP A 103 -30.43 2.09 7.75
C ASP A 103 -29.14 1.27 7.82
N SER A 104 -28.57 0.99 6.64
CA SER A 104 -27.25 0.37 6.56
C SER A 104 -26.15 1.39 6.82
N GLU A 105 -25.07 0.97 7.47
CA GLU A 105 -23.92 1.85 7.74
C GLU A 105 -22.59 1.14 7.52
N VAL A 106 -21.56 1.94 7.22
CA VAL A 106 -20.16 1.51 7.21
C VAL A 106 -19.38 2.40 8.17
N VAL A 107 -18.74 1.78 9.16
CA VAL A 107 -17.93 2.48 10.17
C VAL A 107 -16.48 2.04 10.04
N TYR A 108 -15.57 3.01 9.98
CA TYR A 108 -14.12 2.77 9.89
C TYR A 108 -13.48 3.11 11.23
N ALA A 109 -12.81 2.13 11.84
CA ALA A 109 -12.09 2.28 13.10
C ALA A 109 -10.60 1.96 12.91
N ARG A 110 -9.75 2.82 13.44
CA ARG A 110 -8.29 2.62 13.46
C ARG A 110 -7.87 2.18 14.85
N ASN A 111 -6.87 1.31 14.93
CA ASN A 111 -6.22 0.90 16.17
C ASN A 111 -7.18 0.30 17.22
N THR A 112 -8.19 -0.46 16.80
CA THR A 112 -9.19 -1.04 17.72
C THR A 112 -8.56 -2.01 18.72
N TRP A 113 -7.73 -2.94 18.22
CA TRP A 113 -7.07 -3.96 19.04
C TRP A 113 -5.55 -3.99 18.85
N ALA A 114 -5.03 -3.48 17.74
CA ALA A 114 -3.61 -3.47 17.42
C ALA A 114 -3.17 -2.16 16.73
N GLU A 115 -1.89 -1.78 16.85
CA GLU A 115 -1.34 -0.58 16.24
C GLU A 115 -1.36 -0.63 14.71
N THR A 116 -1.72 0.48 14.09
CA THR A 116 -1.96 0.65 12.65
C THR A 116 -3.17 -0.10 12.10
N GLN A 117 -3.90 -0.89 12.90
CA GLN A 117 -5.02 -1.72 12.45
C GLN A 117 -6.14 -0.91 11.79
N LEU A 118 -6.79 -1.50 10.78
CA LEU A 118 -8.06 -1.01 10.22
C LEU A 118 -9.16 -2.05 10.44
N VAL A 119 -10.24 -1.63 11.08
CA VAL A 119 -11.47 -2.40 11.25
C VAL A 119 -12.61 -1.66 10.57
N ILE A 120 -13.32 -2.35 9.68
CA ILE A 120 -14.43 -1.82 8.91
C ILE A 120 -15.68 -2.60 9.30
N SER A 121 -16.62 -1.96 9.98
CA SER A 121 -17.88 -2.58 10.39
C SER A 121 -18.98 -2.21 9.40
N VAL A 122 -19.65 -3.21 8.84
CA VAL A 122 -20.80 -3.05 7.95
C VAL A 122 -22.02 -3.65 8.62
N THR A 123 -22.99 -2.80 8.96
CA THR A 123 -24.24 -3.20 9.63
C THR A 123 -25.42 -2.90 8.73
N ALA A 124 -26.40 -3.80 8.67
CA ALA A 124 -27.61 -3.63 7.87
C ALA A 124 -28.82 -4.41 8.47
N PRO A 125 -30.07 -4.06 8.13
CA PRO A 125 -31.27 -4.71 8.67
C PRO A 125 -31.43 -6.19 8.28
N ASP A 126 -30.95 -6.56 7.10
CA ASP A 126 -31.09 -7.89 6.52
C ASP A 126 -29.93 -8.19 5.55
N THR A 127 -29.84 -9.43 5.07
CA THR A 127 -28.75 -9.88 4.19
C THR A 127 -28.75 -9.23 2.81
N THR A 128 -29.92 -8.84 2.29
CA THR A 128 -30.04 -8.15 1.00
C THR A 128 -29.50 -6.73 1.13
N SER A 129 -29.93 -6.03 2.18
CA SER A 129 -29.46 -4.68 2.52
C SER A 129 -27.96 -4.67 2.82
N LEU A 130 -27.45 -5.69 3.52
CA LEU A 130 -26.01 -5.86 3.79
C LEU A 130 -25.20 -5.99 2.48
N ALA A 131 -25.65 -6.87 1.58
CA ALA A 131 -24.99 -7.07 0.30
C ALA A 131 -25.00 -5.79 -0.55
N GLN A 132 -26.10 -5.03 -0.50
CA GLN A 132 -26.21 -3.77 -1.22
C GLN A 132 -25.28 -2.70 -0.64
N CYS A 133 -25.24 -2.56 0.69
CA CYS A 133 -24.33 -1.65 1.37
C CYS A 133 -22.86 -1.92 1.00
N ILE A 134 -22.46 -3.19 0.93
CA ILE A 134 -21.10 -3.58 0.51
C ILE A 134 -20.86 -3.21 -0.96
N ARG A 135 -21.84 -3.38 -1.85
CA ARG A 135 -21.71 -2.98 -3.26
C ARG A 135 -21.53 -1.49 -3.43
N ASP A 136 -22.34 -0.70 -2.75
CA ASP A 136 -22.32 0.76 -2.87
C ASP A 136 -21.05 1.37 -2.27
N ASN A 137 -20.47 0.72 -1.25
CA ASN A 137 -19.30 1.23 -0.54
C ASN A 137 -17.99 0.49 -0.90
N GLY A 138 -18.02 -0.50 -1.79
CA GLY A 138 -16.91 -1.41 -2.02
C GLY A 138 -15.62 -0.71 -2.48
N GLU A 139 -15.74 0.32 -3.32
CA GLU A 139 -14.59 1.13 -3.73
C GLU A 139 -13.97 1.87 -2.54
N ALA A 140 -14.78 2.50 -1.69
CA ALA A 140 -14.31 3.24 -0.52
C ALA A 140 -13.63 2.30 0.49
N ILE A 141 -14.23 1.13 0.74
CA ILE A 141 -13.66 0.06 1.56
C ILE A 141 -12.30 -0.37 1.00
N ARG A 142 -12.23 -0.76 -0.28
CA ARG A 142 -10.99 -1.18 -0.94
C ARG A 142 -9.92 -0.10 -0.89
N ARG A 143 -10.29 1.17 -1.08
CA ARG A 143 -9.38 2.31 -1.00
C ARG A 143 -8.81 2.46 0.40
N SER A 144 -9.65 2.43 1.44
CA SER A 144 -9.22 2.56 2.84
C SER A 144 -8.22 1.47 3.26
N ILE A 145 -8.43 0.22 2.79
CA ILE A 145 -7.51 -0.89 3.04
C ILE A 145 -6.18 -0.64 2.32
N ASN A 146 -6.20 -0.32 1.02
CA ASN A 146 -4.97 -0.04 0.27
C ASN A 146 -4.19 1.15 0.85
N ASP A 147 -4.88 2.19 1.30
CA ASP A 147 -4.24 3.36 1.91
C ASP A 147 -3.54 2.98 3.23
N THR A 148 -4.19 2.18 4.07
CA THR A 148 -3.61 1.68 5.32
C THR A 148 -2.43 0.72 5.07
N GLU A 149 -2.54 -0.16 4.07
CA GLU A 149 -1.43 -1.02 3.65
C GLU A 149 -0.23 -0.21 3.16
N ARG A 150 -0.48 0.82 2.36
CA ARG A 150 0.55 1.69 1.82
C ARG A 150 1.24 2.50 2.92
N GLU A 151 0.50 2.99 3.92
CA GLU A 151 1.07 3.65 5.10
C GLU A 151 2.07 2.73 5.82
N ARG A 152 1.68 1.48 6.09
CA ARG A 152 2.55 0.47 6.73
C ARG A 152 3.79 0.17 5.91
N LEU A 153 3.62 -0.06 4.61
CA LEU A 153 4.73 -0.35 3.68
C LEU A 153 5.68 0.83 3.57
N THR A 154 5.16 2.05 3.43
CA THR A 154 5.95 3.27 3.35
C THR A 154 6.77 3.48 4.63
N HIS A 155 6.16 3.24 5.79
CA HIS A 155 6.84 3.32 7.08
C HIS A 155 7.96 2.26 7.17
N TRP A 156 7.68 1.01 6.81
CA TRP A 156 8.69 -0.05 6.80
C TRP A 156 9.84 0.25 5.83
N LEU A 157 9.55 0.66 4.59
CA LEU A 157 10.56 1.03 3.58
C LEU A 157 11.43 2.18 4.09
N THR A 158 10.82 3.22 4.65
CA THR A 158 11.54 4.39 5.19
C THR A 158 12.44 4.02 6.36
N ASN A 159 11.97 3.17 7.26
CA ASN A 159 12.77 2.72 8.41
C ASN A 159 13.89 1.78 8.00
N SER A 160 13.64 0.87 7.05
CA SER A 160 14.65 -0.04 6.51
C SER A 160 15.80 0.69 5.80
N ALA A 161 15.50 1.82 5.16
CA ALA A 161 16.49 2.70 4.55
C ALA A 161 17.34 3.47 5.57
N GLY A 162 16.85 3.61 6.81
CA GLY A 162 17.38 4.57 7.76
C GLY A 162 17.42 5.98 7.16
N ARG A 163 18.64 6.51 6.98
CA ARG A 163 18.89 7.85 6.40
C ARG A 163 19.17 7.84 4.89
N GLU A 164 19.29 6.68 4.26
CA GLU A 164 19.68 6.59 2.86
C GLU A 164 18.56 7.04 1.92
N ARG A 165 18.90 7.91 0.98
CA ARG A 165 17.99 8.46 -0.04
C ARG A 165 18.73 8.53 -1.37
N SER A 166 18.03 8.22 -2.46
CA SER A 166 18.49 8.61 -3.80
C SER A 166 18.04 10.04 -4.05
N VAL A 167 18.98 10.93 -4.37
CA VAL A 167 18.71 12.35 -4.63
C VAL A 167 19.11 12.67 -6.06
N MET A 168 18.15 13.14 -6.86
CA MET A 168 18.32 13.53 -8.25
C MET A 168 18.16 15.04 -8.41
N LYS A 169 19.06 15.66 -9.18
CA LYS A 169 19.00 17.08 -9.54
C LYS A 169 18.22 17.25 -10.85
N ALA A 170 17.36 18.25 -10.88
CA ALA A 170 16.62 18.67 -12.07
C ALA A 170 16.58 20.21 -12.11
N GLU A 171 17.55 20.79 -12.80
CA GLU A 171 17.86 22.21 -12.87
C GLU A 171 17.97 22.83 -11.47
N GLU A 172 17.04 23.70 -11.12
CA GLU A 172 16.97 24.42 -9.85
C GLU A 172 16.34 23.57 -8.73
N THR A 173 15.85 22.36 -9.04
CA THR A 173 15.15 21.50 -8.09
C THR A 173 15.92 20.24 -7.74
N GLN A 174 15.65 19.71 -6.55
CA GLN A 174 16.13 18.40 -6.12
C GLN A 174 14.94 17.52 -5.73
N TRP A 175 14.98 16.28 -6.19
CA TRP A 175 13.99 15.25 -5.90
C TRP A 175 14.65 14.14 -5.13
N GLU A 176 14.02 13.69 -4.06
CA GLU A 176 14.50 12.55 -3.29
C GLU A 176 13.49 11.40 -3.31
N MET A 177 14.01 10.18 -3.24
CA MET A 177 13.27 8.94 -3.03
C MET A 177 13.99 8.14 -1.96
N VAL A 178 13.23 7.40 -1.15
CA VAL A 178 13.81 6.46 -0.18
C VAL A 178 14.65 5.42 -0.91
N LEU A 179 15.80 5.04 -0.34
CA LEU A 179 16.61 3.91 -0.82
C LEU A 179 16.57 2.79 0.23
N PRO A 180 15.59 1.87 0.18
CA PRO A 180 15.44 0.80 1.15
C PRO A 180 16.57 -0.23 1.06
N ALA A 181 16.79 -0.98 2.15
CA ALA A 181 17.70 -2.11 2.12
C ALA A 181 17.32 -3.11 1.02
N GLY A 182 18.31 -3.58 0.25
CA GLY A 182 18.11 -4.47 -0.90
C GLY A 182 17.87 -3.76 -2.24
N TRP A 183 17.56 -2.46 -2.22
CA TRP A 183 17.46 -1.63 -3.43
C TRP A 183 18.81 -0.97 -3.74
N LYS A 184 19.10 -0.78 -5.02
CA LYS A 184 20.34 -0.16 -5.51
C LYS A 184 20.04 0.86 -6.61
N PRO A 185 20.83 1.93 -6.72
CA PRO A 185 20.76 2.80 -7.88
C PRO A 185 21.19 2.08 -9.16
N ASP A 186 20.36 2.12 -10.19
CA ASP A 186 20.72 1.70 -11.55
C ASP A 186 21.48 2.83 -12.25
N PHE A 187 20.91 4.04 -12.18
CA PHE A 187 21.54 5.27 -12.63
C PHE A 187 20.92 6.49 -11.94
N ASN A 188 21.67 7.59 -11.91
CA ASN A 188 21.20 8.88 -11.43
C ASN A 188 21.96 9.99 -12.17
N ARG A 189 21.22 10.82 -12.90
CA ARG A 189 21.74 11.90 -13.74
C ARG A 189 20.73 13.04 -13.79
N GLU A 190 21.08 14.13 -14.46
CA GLU A 190 20.24 15.33 -14.55
C GLU A 190 18.82 14.98 -15.04
N GLY A 191 17.82 15.33 -14.24
CA GLY A 191 16.40 15.13 -14.55
C GLY A 191 15.91 13.68 -14.47
N ILE A 192 16.73 12.68 -14.16
CA ILE A 192 16.29 11.28 -14.15
C ILE A 192 17.11 10.38 -13.22
N MET A 193 16.42 9.53 -12.45
CA MET A 193 17.03 8.48 -11.64
C MET A 193 16.21 7.20 -11.70
N MET A 194 16.86 6.07 -11.48
CA MET A 194 16.21 4.77 -11.36
C MET A 194 16.91 3.94 -10.29
N ILE A 195 16.09 3.23 -9.50
CA ILE A 195 16.56 2.25 -8.52
C ILE A 195 15.83 0.92 -8.74
N SER A 196 16.50 -0.17 -8.40
CA SER A 196 15.97 -1.53 -8.53
C SER A 196 16.28 -2.37 -7.30
N ALA A 197 15.40 -3.32 -7.00
CA ALA A 197 15.67 -4.48 -6.17
C ALA A 197 15.64 -5.72 -7.06
N GLU A 198 16.78 -6.41 -7.14
CA GLU A 198 17.00 -7.55 -8.02
C GLU A 198 17.22 -8.82 -7.18
N THR A 199 16.50 -9.87 -7.53
CA THR A 199 16.69 -11.24 -7.01
C THR A 199 16.82 -12.22 -8.17
N PRO A 200 17.19 -13.50 -7.93
CA PRO A 200 17.23 -14.48 -9.01
C PRO A 200 15.89 -14.73 -9.73
N SER A 201 14.75 -14.36 -9.13
CA SER A 201 13.41 -14.60 -9.71
C SER A 201 12.58 -13.34 -9.93
N THR A 202 12.96 -12.20 -9.35
CA THR A 202 12.17 -10.98 -9.40
C THR A 202 13.02 -9.73 -9.60
N THR A 203 12.44 -8.77 -10.33
CA THR A 203 12.90 -7.39 -10.43
C THR A 203 11.77 -6.47 -10.02
N GLN A 204 12.06 -5.54 -9.11
CA GLN A 204 11.19 -4.42 -8.79
C GLN A 204 11.97 -3.14 -9.05
N SER A 205 11.40 -2.20 -9.80
CA SER A 205 12.10 -0.96 -10.15
C SER A 205 11.21 0.25 -9.99
N VAL A 206 11.83 1.40 -9.67
CA VAL A 206 11.19 2.72 -9.67
C VAL A 206 12.10 3.71 -10.39
N MET A 207 11.56 4.33 -11.44
CA MET A 207 12.19 5.39 -12.22
C MET A 207 11.45 6.71 -12.00
N VAL A 208 12.20 7.77 -11.74
CA VAL A 208 11.70 9.13 -11.58
C VAL A 208 12.33 10.00 -12.66
N SER A 209 11.50 10.72 -13.42
CA SER A 209 11.98 11.69 -14.41
C SER A 209 11.25 13.03 -14.24
N VAL A 210 12.00 14.11 -14.42
CA VAL A 210 11.49 15.48 -14.52
C VAL A 210 11.72 15.93 -15.94
N THR A 211 10.65 16.36 -16.60
CA THR A 211 10.68 16.67 -18.04
C THR A 211 9.81 17.86 -18.36
N ASP A 212 10.16 18.55 -19.44
CA ASP A 212 9.30 19.61 -19.97
C ASP A 212 7.99 19.02 -20.46
N ARG A 213 6.93 19.82 -20.36
CA ARG A 213 5.60 19.48 -20.86
C ARG A 213 5.18 20.46 -21.91
N THR A 214 4.31 19.99 -22.80
CA THR A 214 3.74 20.82 -23.87
C THR A 214 2.32 21.27 -23.56
N THR A 215 1.65 20.63 -22.61
CA THR A 215 0.26 20.87 -22.26
C THR A 215 0.10 21.48 -20.87
N THR A 216 -1.07 22.10 -20.64
CA THR A 216 -1.43 22.65 -19.32
C THR A 216 -1.83 21.57 -18.31
N ARG A 217 -2.26 20.40 -18.76
CA ARG A 217 -2.65 19.25 -17.94
C ARG A 217 -2.19 17.95 -18.60
N ILE A 218 -1.69 17.02 -17.80
CA ILE A 218 -1.26 15.71 -18.28
C ILE A 218 -2.48 14.79 -18.35
N GLY A 219 -2.88 14.44 -19.58
CA GLY A 219 -3.92 13.44 -19.84
C GLY A 219 -3.36 12.01 -19.93
N CYS A 220 -4.24 11.01 -20.01
CA CYS A 220 -3.83 9.59 -20.06
C CYS A 220 -2.93 9.27 -21.26
N ILE A 221 -3.24 9.82 -22.44
CA ILE A 221 -2.43 9.65 -23.66
C ILE A 221 -1.05 10.29 -23.49
N GLU A 222 -1.00 11.51 -22.94
CA GLU A 222 0.27 12.19 -22.71
C GLU A 222 1.13 11.46 -21.66
N LEU A 223 0.52 10.94 -20.59
CA LEU A 223 1.22 10.08 -19.64
C LEU A 223 1.77 8.83 -20.34
N ALA A 224 0.97 8.15 -21.17
CA ALA A 224 1.44 7.00 -21.95
C ALA A 224 2.66 7.32 -22.82
N ASP A 225 2.65 8.45 -23.53
CA ASP A 225 3.78 8.89 -24.36
C ASP A 225 5.03 9.18 -23.52
N LEU A 226 4.88 9.89 -22.39
CA LEU A 226 5.99 10.20 -21.49
C LEU A 226 6.58 8.93 -20.88
N THR A 227 5.73 8.02 -20.40
CA THR A 227 6.12 6.72 -19.83
C THR A 227 6.82 5.85 -20.88
N GLN A 228 6.23 5.71 -22.08
CA GLN A 228 6.78 4.92 -23.17
C GLN A 228 8.18 5.39 -23.58
N ARG A 229 8.37 6.70 -23.77
CA ARG A 229 9.69 7.27 -24.13
C ARG A 229 10.76 6.90 -23.12
N ARG A 230 10.48 7.09 -21.83
CA ARG A 230 11.44 6.78 -20.76
C ARG A 230 11.72 5.28 -20.65
N MET A 231 10.70 4.44 -20.77
CA MET A 231 10.89 2.98 -20.75
C MET A 231 11.76 2.50 -21.91
N SER A 232 11.52 2.97 -23.13
CA SER A 232 12.29 2.53 -24.30
C SER A 232 13.74 3.03 -24.30
N ASP A 233 13.96 4.26 -23.82
CA ASP A 233 15.28 4.86 -23.82
C ASP A 233 16.17 4.26 -22.74
N GLU A 234 15.63 4.04 -21.54
CA GLU A 234 16.41 3.71 -20.35
C GLU A 234 16.45 2.22 -19.99
N VAL A 235 15.39 1.47 -20.30
CA VAL A 235 15.25 0.09 -19.82
C VAL A 235 15.51 -0.89 -20.95
N LYS A 236 16.76 -1.39 -21.01
CA LYS A 236 17.20 -2.38 -21.99
C LYS A 236 17.00 -3.80 -21.46
N GLY A 237 16.68 -4.71 -22.37
CA GLY A 237 16.64 -6.13 -22.03
C GLY A 237 18.04 -6.71 -21.83
N PRO A 238 18.13 -7.95 -21.32
CA PRO A 238 19.41 -8.56 -20.91
C PRO A 238 20.45 -8.71 -22.02
N ASP A 239 20.00 -8.78 -23.27
CA ASP A 239 20.84 -8.91 -24.47
C ASP A 239 21.30 -7.55 -25.03
N GLY A 240 20.81 -6.43 -24.49
CA GLY A 240 21.05 -5.08 -24.97
C GLY A 240 20.41 -4.73 -26.32
N GLY A 241 19.83 -5.71 -27.02
CA GLY A 241 19.16 -5.54 -28.31
C GLY A 241 17.67 -5.27 -28.19
N SER A 242 17.08 -5.59 -27.04
CA SER A 242 15.67 -5.37 -26.72
C SER A 242 15.47 -4.19 -25.77
N PHE A 243 14.26 -3.61 -25.76
CA PHE A 243 13.92 -2.48 -24.89
C PHE A 243 12.47 -2.52 -24.43
N MET A 244 12.21 -1.92 -23.27
CA MET A 244 10.90 -1.95 -22.65
C MET A 244 9.89 -1.04 -23.35
N VAL A 245 8.69 -1.55 -23.60
CA VAL A 245 7.56 -0.82 -24.19
C VAL A 245 6.26 -1.13 -23.46
N ILE A 246 5.25 -0.28 -23.62
CA ILE A 246 3.89 -0.56 -23.14
C ILE A 246 3.27 -1.64 -24.05
N GLU A 247 2.69 -2.68 -23.46
CA GLU A 247 1.98 -3.74 -24.18
C GLU A 247 0.70 -3.17 -24.82
N GLN A 248 0.67 -3.11 -26.14
CA GLN A 248 -0.41 -2.46 -26.90
C GLN A 248 -1.67 -3.33 -27.01
N LYS A 249 -1.56 -4.65 -26.82
CA LYS A 249 -2.71 -5.57 -26.91
C LYS A 249 -3.64 -5.49 -25.71
N ILE A 250 -3.15 -4.99 -24.58
CA ILE A 250 -3.91 -4.86 -23.34
C ILE A 250 -4.05 -3.39 -23.00
N PRO A 251 -5.28 -2.85 -22.90
CA PRO A 251 -5.47 -1.44 -22.65
C PRO A 251 -4.95 -1.03 -21.27
N VAL A 252 -4.36 0.15 -21.20
CA VAL A 252 -4.00 0.78 -19.93
C VAL A 252 -5.25 1.31 -19.21
N SER A 253 -5.20 1.34 -17.88
CA SER A 253 -6.22 1.94 -17.03
C SER A 253 -5.69 3.25 -16.44
N CYS A 254 -6.39 4.36 -16.66
CA CYS A 254 -6.02 5.66 -16.12
C CYS A 254 -7.04 6.16 -15.09
N ARG A 255 -6.55 6.81 -14.03
CA ARG A 255 -7.38 7.54 -13.06
C ARG A 255 -6.71 8.85 -12.66
N SER A 256 -7.52 9.89 -12.51
CA SER A 256 -7.07 11.15 -11.91
C SER A 256 -7.48 11.22 -10.45
N PHE A 257 -6.63 11.79 -9.62
CA PHE A 257 -6.93 12.05 -8.22
C PHE A 257 -6.15 13.27 -7.74
N ARG A 258 -6.59 13.85 -6.61
CA ARG A 258 -5.94 15.01 -6.01
C ARG A 258 -5.38 14.64 -4.64
N ARG A 259 -4.15 15.05 -4.34
CA ARG A 259 -3.47 14.83 -3.06
C ARG A 259 -2.65 16.05 -2.69
N ASN A 260 -2.83 16.56 -1.47
CA ASN A 260 -2.13 17.76 -0.96
C ASN A 260 -2.19 18.93 -1.97
N GLU A 261 -3.40 19.22 -2.47
CA GLU A 261 -3.68 20.25 -3.48
C GLU A 261 -3.09 20.03 -4.87
N THR A 262 -2.20 19.04 -5.05
CA THR A 262 -1.64 18.62 -6.35
C THR A 262 -2.55 17.64 -7.06
N ASP A 263 -2.80 17.88 -8.36
CA ASP A 263 -3.50 16.96 -9.25
C ASP A 263 -2.53 15.92 -9.82
N TYR A 264 -2.91 14.65 -9.72
CA TYR A 264 -2.18 13.50 -10.24
C TYR A 264 -3.01 12.77 -11.30
N ILE A 265 -2.32 12.20 -12.26
CA ILE A 265 -2.86 11.13 -13.11
C ILE A 265 -2.01 9.89 -12.91
N GLU A 266 -2.67 8.75 -12.67
CA GLU A 266 -2.07 7.43 -12.59
C GLU A 266 -2.54 6.58 -13.77
N MET A 267 -1.62 5.79 -14.30
CA MET A 267 -1.80 4.81 -15.37
C MET A 267 -1.26 3.47 -14.89
N ARG A 268 -2.04 2.41 -15.09
CA ARG A 268 -1.65 1.01 -14.84
C ARG A 268 -1.74 0.23 -16.13
N GLY A 269 -0.79 -0.66 -16.36
CA GLY A 269 -0.77 -1.47 -17.57
C GLY A 269 0.28 -2.56 -17.52
N LEU A 270 0.47 -3.21 -18.66
CA LEU A 270 1.52 -4.19 -18.85
C LEU A 270 2.63 -3.60 -19.72
N TRP A 271 3.86 -4.01 -19.43
CA TRP A 271 5.02 -3.76 -20.26
C TRP A 271 5.49 -5.08 -20.89
N THR A 272 6.13 -4.97 -22.04
CA THR A 272 6.83 -6.08 -22.70
C THR A 272 8.16 -5.57 -23.29
N LEU A 273 9.04 -6.47 -23.71
CA LEU A 273 10.24 -6.11 -24.46
C LEU A 273 9.95 -6.14 -25.96
N GLU A 274 10.15 -5.01 -26.63
CA GLU A 274 10.29 -5.01 -28.09
C GLU A 274 11.61 -5.71 -28.43
N GLY A 275 11.55 -6.74 -29.27
CA GLY A 275 12.70 -7.60 -29.58
C GLY A 275 13.07 -8.62 -28.48
N GLY A 276 12.22 -8.83 -27.47
CA GLY A 276 12.43 -9.81 -26.40
C GLY A 276 11.16 -10.52 -25.94
N PHE A 277 11.24 -11.31 -24.85
CA PHE A 277 10.12 -12.12 -24.34
C PHE A 277 9.73 -11.82 -22.89
N MET A 278 10.36 -10.82 -22.25
CA MET A 278 10.04 -10.44 -20.87
C MET A 278 8.84 -9.49 -20.85
N GLY A 279 8.10 -9.51 -19.75
CA GLY A 279 6.97 -8.62 -19.52
C GLY A 279 6.48 -8.66 -18.08
N GLY A 280 5.60 -7.73 -17.74
CA GLY A 280 5.05 -7.64 -16.40
C GLY A 280 4.19 -6.39 -16.22
N PRO A 281 3.70 -6.14 -15.00
CA PRO A 281 2.89 -4.98 -14.72
C PRO A 281 3.73 -3.74 -14.43
N PHE A 282 3.16 -2.58 -14.72
CA PHE A 282 3.71 -1.28 -14.31
C PHE A 282 2.60 -0.36 -13.76
N ILE A 283 3.03 0.58 -12.94
CA ILE A 283 2.27 1.76 -12.52
C ILE A 283 3.10 2.98 -12.90
N SER A 284 2.48 3.95 -13.56
CA SER A 284 3.08 5.25 -13.80
C SER A 284 2.14 6.32 -13.29
N TYR A 285 2.66 7.31 -12.57
CA TYR A 285 1.89 8.52 -12.31
C TYR A 285 2.68 9.75 -12.70
N ALA A 286 1.94 10.80 -13.02
CA ALA A 286 2.52 12.11 -13.25
C ALA A 286 1.74 13.21 -12.54
N PHE A 287 2.47 14.27 -12.22
CA PHE A 287 1.95 15.52 -11.70
C PHE A 287 2.84 16.67 -12.17
N ILE A 288 2.34 17.88 -12.03
CA ILE A 288 3.07 19.09 -12.41
C ILE A 288 3.69 19.71 -11.15
N ASP A 289 5.01 19.92 -11.17
CA ASP A 289 5.68 20.71 -10.13
C ASP A 289 5.26 22.18 -10.28
N SER A 290 4.69 22.75 -9.21
CA SER A 290 4.15 24.11 -9.23
C SER A 290 5.23 25.18 -9.35
N ALA A 291 6.46 24.90 -8.91
CA ALA A 291 7.55 25.88 -8.96
C ALA A 291 8.17 26.01 -10.36
N THR A 292 8.43 24.87 -11.01
CA THR A 292 9.12 24.83 -12.32
C THR A 292 8.16 24.69 -13.49
N THR A 293 6.88 24.39 -13.22
CA THR A 293 5.88 24.04 -14.23
C THR A 293 6.25 22.81 -15.06
N ARG A 294 7.17 21.96 -14.61
CA ARG A 294 7.59 20.74 -15.30
C ARG A 294 6.78 19.52 -14.88
N ALA A 295 6.73 18.51 -15.75
CA ALA A 295 6.10 17.24 -15.44
C ALA A 295 7.07 16.36 -14.65
N VAL A 296 6.61 15.83 -13.53
CA VAL A 296 7.30 14.79 -12.76
C VAL A 296 6.58 13.48 -13.07
N VAL A 297 7.29 12.54 -13.67
CA VAL A 297 6.78 11.22 -14.04
C VAL A 297 7.50 10.17 -13.21
N VAL A 298 6.75 9.40 -12.45
CA VAL A 298 7.26 8.30 -11.62
C VAL A 298 6.67 7.01 -12.17
N THR A 299 7.53 6.10 -12.63
CA THR A 299 7.15 4.81 -13.21
C THR A 299 7.79 3.70 -12.41
N GLY A 300 6.97 2.81 -11.88
CA GLY A 300 7.42 1.59 -11.22
C GLY A 300 6.94 0.35 -11.98
N PHE A 301 7.77 -0.67 -12.06
CA PHE A 301 7.44 -1.92 -12.75
C PHE A 301 7.97 -3.14 -12.03
N VAL A 302 7.39 -4.30 -12.35
CA VAL A 302 7.77 -5.60 -11.80
C VAL A 302 8.02 -6.58 -12.93
N TYR A 303 9.11 -7.34 -12.83
CA TYR A 303 9.31 -8.59 -13.54
C TYR A 303 9.30 -9.73 -12.52
N ALA A 304 8.39 -10.69 -12.68
CA ALA A 304 8.28 -11.85 -11.78
C ALA A 304 7.55 -12.99 -12.51
N PRO A 305 8.19 -13.67 -13.47
CA PRO A 305 7.50 -14.58 -14.40
C PRO A 305 6.89 -15.82 -13.70
N ARG A 306 7.43 -16.21 -12.54
CA ARG A 306 7.00 -17.42 -11.80
C ARG A 306 6.20 -17.12 -10.54
N ASP A 307 6.07 -15.85 -10.16
CA ASP A 307 5.48 -15.44 -8.89
C ASP A 307 4.24 -14.57 -9.10
N GLU A 308 3.42 -14.47 -8.07
CA GLU A 308 2.35 -13.46 -7.98
C GLU A 308 2.95 -12.05 -7.91
N LYS A 309 2.34 -11.11 -8.63
CA LYS A 309 2.92 -9.77 -8.86
C LYS A 309 2.23 -8.70 -8.04
N ARG A 310 1.03 -8.96 -7.50
CA ARG A 310 0.23 -8.00 -6.74
C ARG A 310 0.97 -7.38 -5.57
N GLU A 311 1.60 -8.20 -4.71
CA GLU A 311 2.33 -7.70 -3.54
C GLU A 311 3.61 -6.97 -3.93
N LEU A 312 4.35 -7.50 -4.92
CA LEU A 312 5.57 -6.86 -5.45
C LEU A 312 5.24 -5.47 -6.02
N LEU A 313 4.15 -5.36 -6.78
CA LEU A 313 3.69 -4.12 -7.35
C LEU A 313 3.18 -3.16 -6.28
N ARG A 314 2.54 -3.65 -5.21
CA ARG A 314 2.15 -2.81 -4.06
C ARG A 314 3.36 -2.24 -3.33
N GLN A 315 4.43 -3.01 -3.17
CA GLN A 315 5.68 -2.50 -2.59
C GLN A 315 6.33 -1.43 -3.48
N VAL A 316 6.36 -1.65 -4.79
CA VAL A 316 6.80 -0.66 -5.79
C VAL A 316 5.98 0.62 -5.65
N GLU A 317 4.65 0.51 -5.63
CA GLU A 317 3.74 1.66 -5.45
C GLU A 317 4.04 2.40 -4.13
N ALA A 318 4.20 1.70 -3.02
CA ALA A 318 4.54 2.34 -1.75
C ALA A 318 5.88 3.10 -1.80
N LEU A 319 6.88 2.56 -2.50
CA LEU A 319 8.16 3.24 -2.71
C LEU A 319 8.02 4.49 -3.58
N MET A 320 7.23 4.42 -4.66
CA MET A 320 6.94 5.59 -5.51
C MET A 320 6.35 6.73 -4.67
N TYR A 321 5.47 6.42 -3.71
CA TYR A 321 4.87 7.41 -2.81
C TYR A 321 5.86 8.12 -1.87
N THR A 322 7.11 7.65 -1.79
CA THR A 322 8.20 8.32 -1.05
C THR A 322 8.89 9.43 -1.86
N VAL A 323 8.65 9.49 -3.17
CA VAL A 323 9.19 10.52 -4.05
C VAL A 323 8.65 11.88 -3.65
N LYS A 324 9.56 12.80 -3.35
CA LYS A 324 9.19 14.18 -3.01
C LYS A 324 10.29 15.15 -3.40
N LYS A 325 9.90 16.40 -3.59
CA LYS A 325 10.82 17.51 -3.75
C LYS A 325 11.53 17.78 -2.42
N ARG A 326 12.85 18.00 -2.44
CA ARG A 326 13.57 18.46 -1.26
C ARG A 326 13.23 19.94 -1.04
N PRO A 327 12.93 20.36 0.19
CA PRO A 327 12.91 21.78 0.50
C PRO A 327 14.29 22.38 0.24
N GLU A 328 14.32 23.61 -0.24
CA GLU A 328 15.54 24.42 -0.33
C GLU A 328 16.18 24.61 1.05
#